data_AF-X1KFH1-F1
#
_entry.id   AF-X1KFH1-F1
#
_cell.length_a   1.000
_cell.length_b   1.000
_cell.length_c   1.000
_cell.angle_alpha   90.00
_cell.angle_beta   90.00
_cell.angle_gamma   90.00
#
_symmetry.space_group_name_H-M   'P 1'
#
loop_
_entity.id
_entity.type
_entity.pdbx_description
1 polymer ?
#
loop_
_entity_poly.entity_id
_entity_poly.type
_entity_poly.pdbx_seq_one_letter_code
_entity_poly.pdbx_strand_id
1 'polypeptide(L)'
;TYLTPHETKIIDLPYKNGLVDMEKLKTLINEDEDVASIIIQSPNFFGGIEKMAEISEIVHSKGVLLINVIVESMSLGILKAPGEMGADIVAGNAQSFGMDLNYGGPYNAYLGTRKQYIRQIPGRIVGETVDVDGKRVFVMTLRAREQDIRREKATSNICTNHNLNILAANIFLSLMGTEGLYQISLLNTKSAHYLKNLLLQTGKFKRVFNCPFYNEFLLKSKDDISSIIKLLGN
;
A
#
# COMPACT_ATOMS: atom_id res chain seq x y z
N THR A 1 10.00 -11.94 10.35
CA THR A 1 9.50 -11.89 11.75
C THR A 1 8.15 -12.55 11.90
N TYR A 2 7.04 -12.00 11.40
CA TYR A 2 5.70 -12.59 11.62
C TYR A 2 5.47 -13.92 10.88
N LEU A 3 6.11 -14.11 9.72
CA LEU A 3 6.02 -15.35 8.95
C LEU A 3 6.99 -16.44 9.43
N THR A 4 8.01 -16.07 10.22
CA THR A 4 9.08 -16.98 10.64
C THR A 4 8.57 -18.17 11.48
N PRO A 5 7.66 -17.99 12.45
CA PRO A 5 7.09 -19.11 13.22
C PRO A 5 6.19 -20.05 12.41
N HIS A 6 5.78 -19.66 11.21
CA HIS A 6 4.90 -20.42 10.33
C HIS A 6 5.66 -21.18 9.23
N GLU A 7 7.00 -21.20 9.30
CA GLU A 7 7.89 -21.85 8.32
C GLU A 7 7.61 -21.42 6.87
N THR A 8 7.02 -20.24 6.69
CA THR A 8 6.66 -19.71 5.37
C THR A 8 7.91 -19.22 4.66
N LYS A 9 8.14 -19.74 3.46
CA LYS A 9 9.22 -19.29 2.58
C LYS A 9 8.86 -17.95 1.95
N ILE A 10 9.76 -16.98 2.09
CA ILE A 10 9.67 -15.69 1.40
C ILE A 10 10.66 -15.72 0.23
N ILE A 11 10.18 -15.41 -0.97
CA ILE A 11 11.00 -15.33 -2.17
C ILE A 11 10.90 -13.89 -2.68
N ASP A 12 12.04 -13.22 -2.78
CA ASP A 12 12.10 -11.88 -3.35
C ASP A 12 11.86 -11.95 -4.86
N LEU A 13 10.89 -11.17 -5.34
CA LEU A 13 10.63 -11.02 -6.76
C LEU A 13 11.68 -10.10 -7.40
N PRO A 14 12.42 -10.57 -8.42
CA PRO A 14 13.35 -9.72 -9.13
C PRO A 14 12.65 -8.56 -9.83
N TYR A 15 13.39 -7.46 -10.00
CA TYR A 15 12.94 -6.31 -10.76
C TYR A 15 13.78 -6.13 -12.03
N LYS A 16 13.16 -5.55 -13.06
CA LYS A 16 13.79 -5.14 -14.31
C LYS A 16 13.38 -3.71 -14.62
N ASN A 17 14.36 -2.82 -14.79
CA ASN A 17 14.13 -1.39 -15.02
C ASN A 17 13.22 -0.74 -13.95
N GLY A 18 13.43 -1.11 -12.68
CA GLY A 18 12.73 -0.53 -11.54
C GLY A 18 11.28 -0.92 -11.38
N LEU A 19 10.81 -1.97 -12.06
CA LEU A 19 9.48 -2.59 -11.93
C LEU A 19 9.64 -4.11 -11.81
N VAL A 20 8.60 -4.84 -11.43
CA VAL A 20 8.63 -6.32 -11.37
C VAL A 20 9.08 -6.93 -12.69
N ASP A 21 10.01 -7.89 -12.64
CA ASP A 21 10.39 -8.68 -13.81
C ASP A 21 9.29 -9.72 -14.09
N MET A 22 8.45 -9.43 -15.07
CA MET A 22 7.30 -10.25 -15.45
C MET A 22 7.68 -11.67 -15.89
N GLU A 23 8.86 -11.86 -16.49
CA GLU A 23 9.31 -13.19 -16.90
C GLU A 23 9.73 -14.01 -15.69
N LYS A 24 10.44 -13.39 -14.73
CA LYS A 24 10.78 -14.05 -13.46
C LYS A 24 9.56 -14.33 -12.61
N LEU A 25 8.57 -13.45 -12.59
CA LEU A 25 7.28 -13.70 -11.93
C LEU A 25 6.62 -14.97 -12.50
N LYS A 26 6.53 -15.09 -13.84
CA LYS A 26 5.97 -16.27 -14.50
C LYS A 26 6.77 -17.52 -14.18
N THR A 27 8.10 -17.46 -14.22
CA THR A 27 8.94 -18.63 -13.89
C THR A 27 8.67 -19.10 -12.45
N LEU A 28 8.76 -18.18 -11.48
CA LEU A 28 8.62 -18.53 -10.06
C LEU A 28 7.24 -19.11 -9.73
N ILE A 29 6.16 -18.53 -10.28
CA ILE A 29 4.79 -19.02 -10.02
C ILE A 29 4.46 -20.32 -10.78
N ASN A 30 5.27 -20.71 -11.77
CA ASN A 30 5.11 -21.97 -12.49
C ASN A 30 5.95 -23.10 -11.88
N GLU A 31 7.07 -22.77 -11.22
CA GLU A 31 7.98 -23.75 -10.62
C GLU A 31 7.52 -24.24 -9.24
N ASP A 32 6.65 -23.47 -8.57
CA ASP A 32 6.21 -23.73 -7.20
C ASP A 32 4.68 -23.67 -7.12
N GLU A 33 4.03 -24.82 -6.90
CA GLU A 33 2.58 -24.92 -6.76
C GLU A 33 2.07 -24.48 -5.37
N ASP A 34 2.96 -24.31 -4.39
CA ASP A 34 2.63 -23.96 -3.01
C ASP A 34 2.63 -22.44 -2.75
N VAL A 35 2.70 -21.62 -3.81
CA VAL A 35 2.67 -20.16 -3.70
C VAL A 35 1.30 -19.69 -3.22
N ALA A 36 1.19 -19.27 -1.97
CA ALA A 36 -0.08 -18.80 -1.39
C ALA A 36 -0.46 -17.37 -1.85
N SER A 37 0.52 -16.49 -2.02
CA SER A 37 0.26 -15.10 -2.39
C SER A 37 1.47 -14.41 -3.02
N ILE A 38 1.20 -13.40 -3.83
CA ILE A 38 2.18 -12.44 -4.35
C ILE A 38 1.91 -11.07 -3.74
N ILE A 39 2.95 -10.45 -3.17
CA ILE A 39 2.86 -9.14 -2.50
C ILE A 39 3.64 -8.11 -3.32
N ILE A 40 2.97 -7.10 -3.85
CA ILE A 40 3.58 -6.05 -4.66
C ILE A 40 3.29 -4.69 -4.03
N GLN A 41 4.32 -3.85 -3.89
CA GLN A 41 4.16 -2.44 -3.55
C GLN A 41 3.99 -1.61 -4.82
N SER A 42 2.95 -0.78 -4.91
CA SER A 42 2.74 0.13 -6.04
C SER A 42 2.07 1.44 -5.59
N PRO A 43 2.70 2.62 -5.76
CA PRO A 43 4.07 2.84 -6.26
C PRO A 43 5.13 2.12 -5.41
N ASN A 44 6.12 1.53 -6.08
CA ASN A 44 7.15 0.71 -5.43
C ASN A 44 8.22 1.56 -4.74
N PHE A 45 9.17 0.90 -4.08
CA PHE A 45 10.26 1.55 -3.34
C PHE A 45 11.15 2.48 -4.18
N PHE A 46 11.27 2.22 -5.49
CA PHE A 46 12.00 3.10 -6.41
C PHE A 46 11.16 4.25 -6.95
N GLY A 47 9.88 4.31 -6.55
CA GLY A 47 8.85 5.22 -7.03
C GLY A 47 8.04 4.70 -8.21
N GLY A 48 8.43 3.56 -8.80
CA GLY A 48 7.85 3.01 -10.02
C GLY A 48 6.39 2.57 -9.84
N ILE A 49 5.54 2.87 -10.81
CA ILE A 49 4.14 2.42 -10.84
C ILE A 49 4.08 1.05 -11.51
N GLU A 50 3.77 0.02 -10.74
CA GLU A 50 3.72 -1.36 -11.21
C GLU A 50 2.51 -1.64 -12.10
N LYS A 51 2.67 -2.58 -13.03
CA LYS A 51 1.63 -3.03 -13.97
C LYS A 51 0.66 -4.00 -13.30
N MET A 52 -0.03 -3.53 -12.26
CA MET A 52 -0.81 -4.39 -11.36
C MET A 52 -1.87 -5.25 -12.06
N ALA A 53 -2.52 -4.74 -13.11
CA ALA A 53 -3.50 -5.52 -13.87
C ALA A 53 -2.86 -6.72 -14.60
N GLU A 54 -1.74 -6.51 -15.29
CA GLU A 54 -0.98 -7.58 -15.96
C GLU A 54 -0.43 -8.59 -14.94
N ILE A 55 0.04 -8.12 -13.79
CA ILE A 55 0.48 -8.98 -12.68
C ILE A 55 -0.69 -9.83 -12.18
N SER A 56 -1.88 -9.23 -11.99
CA SER A 56 -3.07 -9.93 -11.53
C SER A 56 -3.48 -11.08 -12.45
N GLU A 57 -3.45 -10.87 -13.77
CA GLU A 57 -3.77 -11.92 -14.74
C GLU A 57 -2.85 -13.14 -14.58
N ILE A 58 -1.54 -12.92 -14.43
CA ILE A 58 -0.55 -13.98 -14.22
C ILE A 58 -0.81 -14.69 -12.89
N VAL A 59 -0.96 -13.92 -11.81
CA VAL A 59 -1.14 -14.45 -10.45
C VAL A 59 -2.41 -15.28 -10.33
N HIS A 60 -3.53 -14.77 -10.87
CA HIS A 60 -4.82 -15.46 -10.82
C HIS A 60 -4.90 -16.68 -11.73
N SER A 61 -4.11 -16.75 -12.81
CA SER A 61 -4.02 -17.96 -13.65
C SER A 61 -3.55 -19.21 -12.89
N LYS A 62 -2.97 -19.01 -11.70
CA LYS A 62 -2.50 -20.06 -10.79
C LYS A 62 -3.32 -20.19 -9.51
N GLY A 63 -4.43 -19.45 -9.37
CA GLY A 63 -5.25 -19.46 -8.15
C GLY A 63 -4.58 -18.82 -6.93
N VAL A 64 -3.51 -18.04 -7.14
CA VAL A 64 -2.74 -17.36 -6.09
C VAL A 64 -3.37 -16.01 -5.74
N LEU A 65 -3.25 -15.56 -4.50
CA LEU A 65 -3.77 -14.24 -4.09
C LEU A 65 -2.80 -13.11 -4.43
N LEU A 66 -3.32 -12.00 -4.94
CA LEU A 66 -2.56 -10.77 -5.15
C LEU A 66 -2.80 -9.76 -4.02
N ILE A 67 -1.75 -9.40 -3.30
CA ILE A 67 -1.75 -8.38 -2.26
C ILE A 67 -1.05 -7.12 -2.77
N ASN A 68 -1.77 -6.01 -2.86
CA ASN A 68 -1.19 -4.72 -3.21
C ASN A 68 -0.88 -3.90 -1.94
N VAL A 69 0.35 -3.41 -1.82
CA VAL A 69 0.80 -2.57 -0.70
C VAL A 69 0.97 -1.13 -1.17
N ILE A 70 0.34 -0.19 -0.45
CA ILE A 70 0.38 1.24 -0.74
C ILE A 70 1.01 1.97 0.43
N VAL A 71 2.26 2.38 0.27
CA VAL A 71 2.98 3.15 1.30
C VAL A 71 2.60 4.63 1.23
N GLU A 72 2.35 5.15 0.02
CA GLU A 72 1.91 6.52 -0.22
C GLU A 72 0.45 6.53 -0.70
N SER A 73 -0.49 6.68 0.24
CA SER A 73 -1.92 6.61 -0.05
C SER A 73 -2.48 7.83 -0.78
N MET A 74 -1.76 8.93 -0.82
CA MET A 74 -2.11 10.08 -1.65
C MET A 74 -2.11 9.68 -3.13
N SER A 75 -1.35 8.66 -3.53
CA SER A 75 -1.36 8.15 -4.91
C SER A 75 -2.73 7.70 -5.41
N LEU A 76 -3.63 7.26 -4.51
CA LEU A 76 -4.99 6.85 -4.84
C LEU A 76 -5.90 8.00 -5.30
N GLY A 77 -5.47 9.25 -5.15
CA GLY A 77 -6.18 10.40 -5.71
C GLY A 77 -6.09 10.49 -7.23
N ILE A 78 -5.10 9.83 -7.87
CA ILE A 78 -4.92 9.86 -9.33
C ILE A 78 -4.66 8.48 -9.95
N LEU A 79 -4.14 7.52 -9.19
CA LEU A 79 -3.89 6.16 -9.68
C LEU A 79 -5.16 5.32 -9.57
N LYS A 80 -5.28 4.38 -10.51
CA LYS A 80 -6.40 3.44 -10.52
C LYS A 80 -6.43 2.64 -9.21
N ALA A 81 -7.63 2.44 -8.66
CA ALA A 81 -7.79 1.71 -7.41
C ALA A 81 -7.33 0.24 -7.55
N PRO A 82 -6.63 -0.34 -6.56
CA PRO A 82 -6.09 -1.70 -6.69
C PRO A 82 -7.15 -2.77 -6.93
N GLY A 83 -8.35 -2.60 -6.35
CA GLY A 83 -9.47 -3.51 -6.57
C GLY A 83 -9.97 -3.55 -8.01
N GLU A 84 -9.75 -2.47 -8.79
CA GLU A 84 -10.04 -2.45 -10.22
C GLU A 84 -8.89 -2.97 -11.09
N MET A 85 -7.72 -3.20 -10.48
CA MET A 85 -6.54 -3.81 -11.08
C MET A 85 -6.35 -5.27 -10.63
N GLY A 86 -7.37 -5.86 -10.00
CA GLY A 86 -7.40 -7.28 -9.64
C GLY A 86 -6.78 -7.62 -8.28
N ALA A 87 -6.33 -6.65 -7.47
CA ALA A 87 -5.88 -6.97 -6.11
C ALA A 87 -7.00 -7.64 -5.27
N ASP A 88 -6.64 -8.72 -4.57
CA ASP A 88 -7.54 -9.45 -3.66
C ASP A 88 -7.53 -8.83 -2.27
N ILE A 89 -6.36 -8.36 -1.86
CA ILE A 89 -6.10 -7.68 -0.59
C ILE A 89 -5.30 -6.42 -0.88
N VAL A 90 -5.64 -5.33 -0.19
CA VAL A 90 -4.89 -4.08 -0.22
C VAL A 90 -4.49 -3.74 1.19
N ALA A 91 -3.21 -3.54 1.44
CA ALA A 91 -2.71 -2.96 2.68
C ALA A 91 -2.11 -1.59 2.39
N GLY A 92 -2.26 -0.63 3.29
CA GLY A 92 -1.60 0.65 3.11
C GLY A 92 -1.54 1.50 4.35
N ASN A 93 -0.73 2.55 4.28
CA ASN A 93 -0.56 3.54 5.33
C ASN A 93 -1.31 4.82 4.98
N ALA A 94 -2.12 5.34 5.90
CA ALA A 94 -2.91 6.55 5.70
C ALA A 94 -2.32 7.80 6.37
N GLN A 95 -1.03 7.77 6.75
CA GLN A 95 -0.31 8.94 7.25
C GLN A 95 -0.44 10.17 6.34
N SER A 96 -0.38 10.00 5.02
CA SER A 96 -0.47 11.13 4.09
C SER A 96 -1.84 11.82 4.08
N PHE A 97 -2.85 11.24 4.73
CA PHE A 97 -4.14 11.89 4.97
C PHE A 97 -4.10 12.79 6.20
N GLY A 98 -3.23 13.80 6.14
CA GLY A 98 -3.20 14.91 7.09
C GLY A 98 -2.56 14.61 8.45
N MET A 99 -1.72 13.58 8.56
CA MET A 99 -0.98 13.28 9.80
C MET A 99 0.45 13.82 9.74
N ASP A 100 0.95 14.29 10.88
CA ASP A 100 2.36 14.66 11.03
C ASP A 100 3.27 13.44 10.99
N LEU A 101 4.53 13.64 10.59
CA LEU A 101 5.51 12.56 10.48
C LEU A 101 5.89 11.95 11.85
N ASN A 102 5.84 12.71 12.95
CA ASN A 102 6.02 12.21 14.33
C ASN A 102 7.14 11.15 14.52
N TYR A 103 8.25 11.29 13.79
CA TYR A 103 9.35 10.32 13.77
C TYR A 103 8.94 8.85 13.55
N GLY A 104 7.90 8.62 12.73
CA GLY A 104 7.42 7.29 12.34
C GLY A 104 6.09 6.87 12.96
N GLY A 105 5.47 7.68 13.83
CA GLY A 105 4.11 7.40 14.29
C GLY A 105 3.65 8.13 15.55
N PRO A 106 2.40 7.89 15.98
CA PRO A 106 1.51 6.83 15.50
C PRO A 106 0.79 7.22 14.20
N TYR A 107 0.71 6.29 13.26
CA TYR A 107 -0.10 6.43 12.04
C TYR A 107 -1.33 5.50 12.08
N ASN A 108 -2.08 5.43 10.99
CA ASN A 108 -3.07 4.38 10.75
C ASN A 108 -2.73 3.60 9.48
N ALA A 109 -3.04 2.31 9.50
CA ALA A 109 -3.04 1.48 8.32
C ALA A 109 -4.47 1.08 7.97
N TYR A 110 -4.72 0.79 6.69
CA TYR A 110 -5.96 0.20 6.23
C TYR A 110 -5.69 -1.17 5.59
N LEU A 111 -6.70 -2.02 5.67
CA LEU A 111 -6.73 -3.32 5.01
C LEU A 111 -8.07 -3.44 4.28
N GLY A 112 -8.02 -3.47 2.96
CA GLY A 112 -9.17 -3.73 2.09
C GLY A 112 -9.09 -5.13 1.51
N THR A 113 -10.23 -5.79 1.28
CA THR A 113 -10.27 -7.10 0.64
C THR A 113 -11.63 -7.36 0.00
N ARG A 114 -11.73 -8.42 -0.83
CA ARG A 114 -13.00 -8.90 -1.38
C ARG A 114 -13.92 -9.43 -0.29
N LYS A 115 -15.24 -9.28 -0.49
CA LYS A 115 -16.27 -9.72 0.46
C LYS A 115 -16.15 -11.21 0.84
N GLN A 116 -15.70 -12.07 -0.08
CA GLN A 116 -15.50 -13.50 0.19
C GLN A 116 -14.48 -13.79 1.32
N TYR A 117 -13.54 -12.87 1.57
CA TYR A 117 -12.52 -12.99 2.61
C TYR A 117 -12.88 -12.28 3.92
N ILE A 118 -14.08 -11.69 4.04
CA ILE A 118 -14.49 -10.89 5.22
C ILE A 118 -14.45 -11.68 6.54
N ARG A 119 -14.55 -13.01 6.48
CA ARG A 119 -14.44 -13.88 7.67
C ARG A 119 -13.00 -14.09 8.15
N GLN A 120 -12.02 -13.80 7.30
CA GLN A 120 -10.59 -13.95 7.58
C GLN A 120 -9.92 -12.61 7.90
N ILE A 121 -10.55 -11.48 7.55
CA ILE A 121 -9.96 -10.16 7.83
C ILE A 121 -9.77 -9.96 9.35
N PRO A 122 -8.60 -9.47 9.80
CA PRO A 122 -8.38 -9.15 11.20
C PRO A 122 -9.02 -7.82 11.61
N GLY A 123 -9.16 -7.64 12.93
CA GLY A 123 -9.62 -6.38 13.50
C GLY A 123 -11.14 -6.16 13.44
N ARG A 124 -11.52 -4.93 13.82
CA ARG A 124 -12.91 -4.53 14.02
C ARG A 124 -13.58 -4.16 12.69
N ILE A 125 -14.84 -4.54 12.55
CA ILE A 125 -15.70 -4.16 11.43
C ILE A 125 -16.94 -3.48 11.99
N VAL A 126 -17.30 -2.33 11.44
CA VAL A 126 -18.55 -1.63 11.73
C VAL A 126 -19.58 -2.01 10.68
N GLY A 127 -20.79 -2.35 11.11
CA GLY A 127 -21.94 -2.66 10.26
C GLY A 127 -23.11 -1.72 10.55
N GLU A 128 -23.82 -1.33 9.49
CA GLU A 128 -25.10 -0.63 9.58
C GLU A 128 -26.22 -1.61 9.98
N THR A 129 -27.11 -1.17 10.86
CA THR A 129 -28.32 -1.89 11.27
C THR A 129 -29.40 -0.89 11.70
N VAL A 130 -30.55 -1.38 12.17
CA VAL A 130 -31.61 -0.57 12.76
C VAL A 130 -31.77 -0.87 14.26
N ASP A 131 -32.19 0.12 15.03
CA ASP A 131 -32.59 -0.05 16.44
C ASP A 131 -34.05 -0.52 16.57
N VAL A 132 -34.55 -0.58 17.81
CA VAL A 132 -35.92 -1.02 18.13
C VAL A 132 -37.01 -0.08 17.59
N ASP A 133 -36.67 1.17 17.30
CA ASP A 133 -37.57 2.16 16.71
C ASP A 133 -37.47 2.20 15.17
N GLY A 134 -36.62 1.34 14.57
CA GLY A 134 -36.35 1.34 13.14
C GLY A 134 -35.38 2.44 12.67
N LYS A 135 -34.68 3.11 13.60
CA LYS A 135 -33.70 4.16 13.25
C LYS A 135 -32.35 3.54 12.90
N ARG A 136 -31.66 4.13 11.92
CA ARG A 136 -30.32 3.69 11.50
C ARG A 136 -29.30 3.87 12.62
N VAL A 137 -28.56 2.80 12.91
CA VAL A 137 -27.46 2.77 13.88
C VAL A 137 -26.28 1.96 13.32
N PHE A 138 -25.11 2.13 13.93
CA PHE A 138 -23.89 1.42 13.56
C PHE A 138 -23.34 0.65 14.75
N VAL A 139 -22.96 -0.61 14.54
CA VAL A 139 -22.45 -1.50 15.60
C VAL A 139 -21.21 -2.24 15.13
N MET A 140 -20.37 -2.66 16.07
CA MET A 140 -19.31 -3.61 15.73
C MET A 140 -19.93 -4.97 15.45
N THR A 141 -19.60 -5.56 14.31
CA THR A 141 -20.18 -6.81 13.82
C THR A 141 -19.12 -7.85 13.50
N LEU A 142 -19.54 -9.08 13.21
CA LEU A 142 -18.66 -10.22 12.94
C LEU A 142 -17.59 -10.43 14.02
N ARG A 143 -17.97 -10.16 15.28
CA ARG A 143 -17.08 -10.20 16.46
C ARG A 143 -16.50 -11.57 16.74
N ALA A 144 -17.12 -12.65 16.26
CA ALA A 144 -16.63 -14.01 16.39
C ALA A 144 -15.27 -14.26 15.68
N ARG A 145 -14.66 -13.26 15.04
CA ARG A 145 -13.28 -13.29 14.53
C ARG A 145 -12.25 -12.81 15.54
N GLU A 146 -12.67 -11.95 16.48
CA GLU A 146 -11.81 -11.23 17.42
C GLU A 146 -11.44 -12.10 18.62
N GLN A 147 -10.28 -11.82 19.21
CA GLN A 147 -9.64 -12.61 20.27
C GLN A 147 -10.38 -12.59 21.61
N ASP A 148 -11.20 -11.58 21.88
CA ASP A 148 -12.07 -11.53 23.07
C ASP A 148 -13.12 -12.65 23.07
N ILE A 149 -13.54 -13.10 21.88
CA ILE A 149 -14.47 -14.23 21.71
C ILE A 149 -13.74 -15.51 21.29
N ARG A 150 -12.87 -15.43 20.29
CA ARG A 150 -12.30 -16.61 19.59
C ARG A 150 -10.93 -17.03 20.10
N ARG A 151 -10.31 -16.23 20.97
CA ARG A 151 -9.04 -16.51 21.68
C ARG A 151 -7.94 -16.98 20.72
N GLU A 152 -7.37 -18.16 20.94
CA GLU A 152 -6.28 -18.71 20.15
C GLU A 152 -6.66 -19.00 18.68
N LYS A 153 -7.96 -19.14 18.39
CA LYS A 153 -8.45 -19.38 17.02
C LYS A 153 -8.77 -18.08 16.29
N ALA A 154 -8.56 -16.92 16.90
CA ALA A 154 -8.85 -15.63 16.30
C ALA A 154 -7.98 -15.38 15.07
N THR A 155 -8.46 -14.53 14.16
CA THR A 155 -7.73 -14.23 12.91
C THR A 155 -6.48 -13.37 13.14
N SER A 156 -6.37 -12.74 14.32
CA SER A 156 -5.22 -11.96 14.77
C SER A 156 -5.35 -11.73 16.28
N ASN A 157 -4.26 -11.33 16.92
CA ASN A 157 -4.23 -10.89 18.31
C ASN A 157 -4.54 -9.37 18.48
N ILE A 158 -4.85 -8.65 17.40
CA ILE A 158 -5.08 -7.20 17.42
C ILE A 158 -6.24 -6.79 18.33
N CYS A 159 -5.94 -6.07 19.42
CA CYS A 159 -6.95 -5.51 20.33
C CYS A 159 -7.13 -4.01 20.12
N THR A 160 -6.21 -3.19 20.62
CA THR A 160 -6.23 -1.75 20.35
C THR A 160 -5.90 -1.51 18.88
N ASN A 161 -6.68 -0.66 18.21
CA ASN A 161 -6.39 -0.17 16.86
C ASN A 161 -6.03 1.33 16.92
N HIS A 162 -5.90 1.97 15.78
CA HIS A 162 -5.51 3.38 15.66
C HIS A 162 -6.72 4.30 15.44
N ASN A 163 -7.81 4.11 16.20
CA ASN A 163 -9.09 4.77 15.93
C ASN A 163 -9.02 6.31 15.89
N LEU A 164 -8.20 6.94 16.73
CA LEU A 164 -8.04 8.40 16.73
C LEU A 164 -7.41 8.89 15.41
N ASN A 165 -6.35 8.21 14.96
CA ASN A 165 -5.70 8.50 13.68
C ASN A 165 -6.66 8.23 12.50
N ILE A 166 -7.45 7.15 12.56
CA ILE A 166 -8.48 6.85 11.55
C ILE A 166 -9.51 7.99 11.49
N LEU A 167 -9.94 8.53 12.63
CA LEU A 167 -10.85 9.67 12.67
C LEU A 167 -10.24 10.91 12.01
N ALA A 168 -8.98 11.22 12.31
CA ALA A 168 -8.26 12.33 11.67
C ALA A 168 -8.17 12.17 10.15
N ALA A 169 -7.79 10.98 9.67
CA ALA A 169 -7.76 10.66 8.24
C ALA A 169 -9.15 10.80 7.59
N ASN A 170 -10.21 10.37 8.27
CA ASN A 170 -11.58 10.51 7.76
C ASN A 170 -12.02 11.96 7.66
N ILE A 171 -11.67 12.80 8.65
CA ILE A 171 -11.92 14.25 8.58
C ILE A 171 -11.18 14.85 7.38
N PHE A 172 -9.90 14.53 7.21
CA PHE A 172 -9.11 14.98 6.06
C PHE A 172 -9.77 14.59 4.73
N LEU A 173 -10.09 13.32 4.54
CA LEU A 173 -10.71 12.82 3.31
C LEU A 173 -12.09 13.45 3.05
N SER A 174 -12.87 13.69 4.10
CA SER A 174 -14.19 14.32 3.99
C SER A 174 -14.10 15.80 3.60
N LEU A 175 -13.10 16.51 4.12
CA LEU A 175 -12.86 17.93 3.80
C LEU A 175 -12.30 18.10 2.38
N MET A 176 -11.36 17.24 1.99
CA MET A 176 -10.75 17.29 0.66
C MET A 176 -11.73 16.84 -0.43
N GLY A 177 -12.54 15.82 -0.14
CA GLY A 177 -13.39 15.17 -1.14
C GLY A 177 -12.60 14.61 -2.31
N THR A 178 -13.30 14.15 -3.34
CA THR A 178 -12.68 13.58 -4.55
C THR A 178 -11.82 14.59 -5.29
N GLU A 179 -12.33 15.81 -5.49
CA GLU A 179 -11.64 16.83 -6.27
C GLU A 179 -10.39 17.36 -5.55
N GLY A 180 -10.49 17.68 -4.25
CA GLY A 180 -9.35 18.14 -3.48
C GLY A 180 -8.26 17.08 -3.40
N LEU A 181 -8.64 15.81 -3.22
CA LEU A 181 -7.70 14.69 -3.22
C LEU A 181 -7.00 14.57 -4.58
N TYR A 182 -7.74 14.62 -5.69
CA TYR A 182 -7.17 14.61 -7.03
C TYR A 182 -6.16 15.75 -7.24
N GLN A 183 -6.52 16.98 -6.85
CA GLN A 183 -5.69 18.16 -7.02
C GLN A 183 -4.38 18.08 -6.24
N ILE A 184 -4.43 17.69 -4.95
CA ILE A 184 -3.22 17.59 -4.13
C ILE A 184 -2.30 16.44 -4.60
N SER A 185 -2.88 15.31 -5.00
CA SER A 185 -2.12 14.17 -5.57
C SER A 185 -1.44 14.54 -6.88
N LEU A 186 -2.14 15.30 -7.74
CA LEU A 186 -1.58 15.80 -8.99
C LEU A 186 -0.46 16.82 -8.73
N LEU A 187 -0.63 17.73 -7.78
CA LEU A 187 0.41 18.69 -7.40
C LEU A 187 1.66 17.99 -6.85
N ASN A 188 1.47 17.00 -5.99
CA ASN A 188 2.55 16.17 -5.43
C ASN A 188 3.36 15.50 -6.56
N THR A 189 2.65 14.84 -7.47
CA THR A 189 3.25 14.20 -8.67
C THR A 189 4.01 15.22 -9.52
N LYS A 190 3.37 16.34 -9.89
CA LYS A 190 4.00 17.38 -10.72
C LYS A 190 5.26 17.95 -10.07
N SER A 191 5.24 18.19 -8.76
CA SER A 191 6.37 18.73 -8.03
C SER A 191 7.56 17.77 -8.03
N ALA A 192 7.30 16.46 -7.85
CA ALA A 192 8.33 15.43 -7.94
C ALA A 192 8.96 15.36 -9.35
N HIS A 193 8.13 15.37 -10.39
CA HIS A 193 8.61 15.36 -11.78
C HIS A 193 9.39 16.63 -12.13
N TYR A 194 8.94 17.79 -11.65
CA TYR A 194 9.65 19.05 -11.79
C TYR A 194 11.04 18.98 -11.13
N LEU A 195 11.12 18.55 -9.87
CA LEU A 195 12.37 18.39 -9.14
C LEU A 195 13.32 17.42 -9.86
N LYS A 196 12.83 16.26 -10.29
CA LYS A 196 13.62 15.28 -11.07
C LYS A 196 14.24 15.93 -12.30
N ASN A 197 13.47 16.71 -13.05
CA ASN A 197 13.95 17.37 -14.26
C ASN A 197 15.04 18.39 -13.96
N LEU A 198 14.86 19.22 -12.93
CA LEU A 198 15.89 20.18 -12.49
C LEU A 198 17.19 19.46 -12.08
N LEU A 199 17.08 18.39 -11.28
CA LEU A 199 18.25 17.62 -10.85
C LEU A 199 19.02 17.02 -12.04
N LEU A 200 18.33 16.53 -13.06
CA LEU A 200 18.96 16.00 -14.27
C LEU A 200 19.65 17.10 -15.10
N GLN A 201 19.06 18.29 -15.20
CA GLN A 201 19.63 19.42 -15.92
C GLN A 201 20.97 19.90 -15.34
N THR A 202 21.20 19.69 -14.03
CA THR A 202 22.52 19.98 -13.42
C THR A 202 23.66 19.16 -14.01
N GLY A 203 23.35 18.04 -14.69
CA GLY A 203 24.33 17.07 -15.14
C GLY A 203 25.01 16.28 -14.02
N LYS A 204 24.70 16.53 -12.74
CA LYS A 204 25.25 15.81 -11.58
C LYS A 204 24.50 14.53 -11.26
N PHE A 205 23.27 14.39 -11.72
CA PHE A 205 22.44 13.20 -11.51
C PHE A 205 22.14 12.50 -12.84
N LYS A 206 21.97 11.17 -12.78
CA LYS A 206 21.56 10.33 -13.91
C LYS A 206 20.34 9.52 -13.52
N ARG A 207 19.44 9.28 -14.48
CA ARG A 207 18.32 8.36 -14.30
C ARG A 207 18.85 6.94 -14.08
N VAL A 208 18.30 6.23 -13.10
CA VAL A 208 18.59 4.80 -12.88
C VAL A 208 17.62 3.92 -13.67
N PHE A 209 16.33 4.26 -13.60
CA PHE A 209 15.26 3.53 -14.27
C PHE A 209 14.46 4.44 -15.20
N ASN A 210 13.90 3.83 -16.25
CA ASN A 210 12.98 4.45 -17.18
C ASN A 210 11.59 3.83 -17.02
N CYS A 211 10.95 4.12 -15.89
CA CYS A 211 9.59 3.71 -15.57
C CYS A 211 8.76 4.93 -15.11
N PRO A 212 7.43 4.90 -15.27
CA PRO A 212 6.56 5.93 -14.71
C PRO A 212 6.61 5.87 -13.18
N PHE A 213 6.57 7.03 -12.52
CA PHE A 213 6.61 7.14 -11.06
C PHE A 213 5.59 8.17 -10.57
N TYR A 214 5.17 8.02 -9.32
CA TYR A 214 4.22 8.93 -8.66
C TYR A 214 4.96 10.18 -8.11
N ASN A 215 5.31 10.19 -6.81
CA ASN A 215 5.96 11.32 -6.16
C ASN A 215 7.41 11.05 -5.69
N GLU A 216 7.84 9.79 -5.69
CA GLU A 216 9.21 9.41 -5.38
C GLU A 216 9.92 8.88 -6.62
N PHE A 217 11.24 9.00 -6.68
CA PHE A 217 12.03 8.54 -7.82
C PHE A 217 13.49 8.30 -7.44
N LEU A 218 14.13 7.32 -8.09
CA LEU A 218 15.54 7.01 -7.90
C LEU A 218 16.43 7.68 -8.97
N LEU A 219 17.45 8.41 -8.53
CA LEU A 219 18.54 8.93 -9.35
C LEU A 219 19.89 8.43 -8.83
N LYS A 220 20.87 8.30 -9.74
CA LYS A 220 22.26 8.06 -9.40
C LYS A 220 23.01 9.38 -9.41
N SER A 221 23.58 9.75 -8.27
CA SER A 221 24.51 10.87 -8.18
C SER A 221 25.86 10.53 -8.81
N LYS A 222 26.52 11.52 -9.41
CA LYS A 222 27.94 11.47 -9.77
C LYS A 222 28.84 11.79 -8.58
N ASP A 223 28.37 12.64 -7.68
CA ASP A 223 29.07 13.00 -6.44
C ASP A 223 28.75 11.96 -5.35
N ASP A 224 29.64 11.85 -4.36
CA ASP A 224 29.41 10.99 -3.19
C ASP A 224 28.15 11.40 -2.43
N ILE A 225 27.28 10.42 -2.13
CA ILE A 225 25.99 10.66 -1.49
C ILE A 225 26.17 11.19 -0.06
N SER A 226 27.18 10.71 0.67
CA SER A 226 27.43 11.16 2.05
C SER A 226 27.77 12.65 2.10
N SER A 227 28.54 13.11 1.11
CA SER A 227 28.88 14.53 0.93
C SER A 227 27.65 15.38 0.62
N ILE A 228 26.72 14.88 -0.21
CA ILE A 228 25.45 15.56 -0.49
C ILE A 228 24.59 15.64 0.76
N ILE A 229 24.43 14.55 1.51
CA ILE A 229 23.64 14.50 2.75
C ILE A 229 24.16 15.54 3.75
N LYS A 230 25.50 15.60 3.93
CA LYS A 230 26.14 16.57 4.83
C LYS A 230 25.85 18.03 4.43
N LEU A 231 25.78 18.32 3.13
CA LEU A 231 25.44 19.67 2.64
C LEU A 231 23.97 20.03 2.87
N LEU A 232 23.07 19.05 2.88
CA LEU A 232 21.64 19.25 3.10
C LEU A 232 21.28 19.41 4.58
N GLY A 233 22.24 19.29 5.50
CA GLY A 233 22.05 19.59 6.92
C GLY A 233 21.31 18.51 7.72
N ASN A 234 21.34 17.26 7.25
CA ASN A 234 20.96 16.09 8.05
C ASN A 234 22.17 15.53 8.81
#